data_AF-A0AAN5CT54-F1
#
_entry.id   AF-A0AAN5CT54-F1
#
_cell.length_a   1.000
_cell.length_b   1.000
_cell.length_c   1.000
_cell.angle_alpha   90.00
_cell.angle_beta   90.00
_cell.angle_gamma   90.00
#
_symmetry.space_group_name_H-M   'P 1'
#
loop_
_entity.id
_entity.type
_entity.pdbx_description
1 polymer ?
#
loop_
_entity_poly.entity_id
_entity_poly.type
_entity_poly.pdbx_seq_one_letter_code
_entity_poly.pdbx_strand_id
1 'polypeptide(L)'
;AGEGAALDDVSACAVQAVLMTWLGSHVQKAGRSELTDGPGALSGIAKLHDSVTISCSDRKFEGEGLIQFNIEAPPSCVRDVVKDVMNLLKNFKIHNLQDIKNRAKENIIRSIAKQHPAGNAIQRSKEIFAGVKRDAVLGAIDNVSDGLL
;
A
#
# COMPACT_ATOMS: atom_id res chain seq x y z
N ALA A 1 -3.27 10.11 -8.57
CA ALA A 1 -2.90 8.70 -8.76
C ALA A 1 -1.63 8.67 -9.61
N GLY A 2 -0.79 7.65 -9.43
CA GLY A 2 0.37 7.39 -10.25
C GLY A 2 0.32 5.97 -10.82
N GLU A 3 1.23 5.67 -11.74
CA GLU A 3 1.41 4.32 -12.28
C GLU A 3 1.72 3.33 -11.15
N GLY A 4 1.15 2.14 -11.26
CA GLY A 4 1.36 1.03 -10.36
C GLY A 4 1.64 -0.26 -11.12
N ALA A 5 1.92 -1.32 -10.38
CA ALA A 5 2.22 -2.64 -10.90
C ALA A 5 1.03 -3.22 -11.66
N ALA A 6 1.30 -3.63 -12.90
CA ALA A 6 0.41 -4.48 -13.67
C ALA A 6 0.20 -5.82 -12.95
N LEU A 7 -1.00 -6.37 -13.05
CA LEU A 7 -1.40 -7.58 -12.34
C LEU A 7 -0.57 -8.80 -12.78
N ASP A 8 -0.09 -8.80 -14.01
CA ASP A 8 0.74 -9.84 -14.65
C ASP A 8 2.24 -9.73 -14.34
N ASP A 9 2.70 -8.61 -13.75
CA ASP A 9 4.08 -8.43 -13.32
C ASP A 9 4.24 -8.75 -11.82
N VAL A 10 4.70 -9.97 -11.54
CA VAL A 10 4.93 -10.49 -10.18
C VAL A 10 5.97 -9.66 -9.42
N SER A 11 7.04 -9.24 -10.08
CA SER A 11 8.13 -8.48 -9.45
C SER A 11 7.67 -7.09 -9.08
N ALA A 12 6.99 -6.39 -10.00
CA ALA A 12 6.40 -5.08 -9.72
C ALA A 12 5.33 -5.19 -8.62
N CYS A 13 4.51 -6.23 -8.64
CA CYS A 13 3.53 -6.49 -7.59
C CYS A 13 4.17 -6.64 -6.21
N ALA A 14 5.32 -7.33 -6.12
CA ALA A 14 6.05 -7.53 -4.88
C ALA A 14 6.65 -6.20 -4.36
N VAL A 15 7.27 -5.41 -5.24
CA VAL A 15 7.77 -4.06 -4.93
C VAL A 15 6.63 -3.18 -4.42
N GLN A 16 5.51 -3.14 -5.14
CA GLN A 16 4.34 -2.35 -4.73
C GLN A 16 3.78 -2.81 -3.39
N ALA A 17 3.73 -4.11 -3.09
CA ALA A 17 3.26 -4.61 -1.79
C ALA A 17 4.16 -4.14 -0.63
N VAL A 18 5.48 -4.13 -0.83
CA VAL A 18 6.46 -3.61 0.15
C VAL A 18 6.28 -2.10 0.33
N LEU A 19 6.15 -1.35 -0.76
CA LEU A 19 5.91 0.10 -0.74
C LEU A 19 4.61 0.45 0.00
N MET A 20 3.50 -0.21 -0.33
CA MET A 20 2.20 0.01 0.30
C MET A 20 2.24 -0.28 1.80
N THR A 21 2.97 -1.33 2.19
CA THR A 21 3.17 -1.68 3.61
C THR A 21 4.00 -0.63 4.34
N TRP A 22 5.00 -0.04 3.69
CA TRP A 22 5.78 1.06 4.27
C TRP A 22 4.98 2.34 4.42
N LEU A 23 4.18 2.71 3.41
CA LEU A 23 3.32 3.89 3.44
C LEU A 23 2.25 3.80 4.53
N GLY A 24 1.67 2.61 4.70
CA GLY A 24 0.51 2.36 5.55
C GLY A 24 -0.78 2.64 4.80
N SER A 25 -1.71 1.68 4.82
CA SER A 25 -2.91 1.70 3.96
C SER A 25 -3.97 2.71 4.45
N HIS A 26 -4.04 2.99 5.76
CA HIS A 26 -5.01 3.92 6.34
C HIS A 26 -4.46 4.60 7.59
N VAL A 27 -4.40 5.94 7.62
CA VAL A 27 -4.03 6.68 8.83
C VAL A 27 -5.00 7.83 9.11
N GLN A 28 -5.59 7.81 10.30
CA GLN A 28 -6.36 8.91 10.89
C GLN A 28 -5.69 9.39 12.19
N LYS A 29 -5.69 10.70 12.45
CA LYS A 29 -5.40 11.23 13.79
C LYS A 29 -6.63 11.03 14.70
N ALA A 30 -6.35 10.64 15.93
CA ALA A 30 -7.26 10.10 16.94
C ALA A 30 -8.66 10.75 17.03
N GLY A 31 -9.69 9.89 17.01
CA GLY A 31 -11.07 10.23 17.35
C GLY A 31 -12.07 9.10 17.07
N ARG A 32 -11.79 8.24 16.07
CA ARG A 32 -12.57 7.02 15.77
C ARG A 32 -11.62 5.91 15.32
N SER A 33 -11.15 5.11 16.27
CA SER A 33 -10.20 4.03 16.04
C SER A 33 -10.93 2.75 15.65
N GLU A 34 -11.29 2.60 14.38
CA GLU A 34 -11.49 1.29 13.75
C GLU A 34 -11.04 1.37 12.29
N LEU A 35 -9.73 1.33 12.04
CA LEU A 35 -9.17 0.84 10.77
C LEU A 35 -7.71 0.50 11.02
N THR A 36 -7.49 -0.81 11.05
CA THR A 36 -6.25 -1.51 11.38
C THR A 36 -5.36 -1.58 10.15
N ASP A 37 -4.09 -1.14 10.26
CA ASP A 37 -2.90 -1.69 9.56
C ASP A 37 -1.64 -0.83 9.87
N GLY A 38 -1.22 -0.79 11.13
CA GLY A 38 0.09 -0.27 11.58
C GLY A 38 0.42 1.22 11.30
N PRO A 39 1.32 1.86 12.07
CA PRO A 39 1.80 3.19 11.73
C PRO A 39 2.78 3.11 10.55
N GLY A 40 2.29 3.29 9.32
CA GLY A 40 3.13 3.52 8.15
C GLY A 40 3.68 4.95 8.10
N ALA A 41 4.52 5.26 7.11
CA ALA A 41 5.17 6.57 6.97
C ALA A 41 4.17 7.73 6.85
N LEU A 42 3.00 7.51 6.23
CA LEU A 42 1.92 8.51 6.14
C LEU A 42 1.36 8.90 7.52
N SER A 43 1.56 8.04 8.53
CA SER A 43 1.08 8.33 9.89
C SER A 43 1.83 9.46 10.57
N GLY A 44 3.08 9.71 10.17
CA GLY A 44 3.83 10.87 10.62
C GLY A 44 3.14 12.16 10.18
N ILE A 45 2.75 12.25 8.90
CA ILE A 45 2.12 13.43 8.32
C ILE A 45 0.75 13.68 8.94
N ALA A 46 -0.10 12.65 9.03
CA ALA A 46 -1.43 12.79 9.61
C ALA A 46 -1.41 13.27 11.08
N LYS A 47 -0.33 12.99 11.84
CA LYS A 47 -0.18 13.45 13.23
C LYS A 47 0.16 14.94 13.34
N LEU A 48 0.84 15.52 12.34
CA LEU A 48 1.27 16.92 12.34
C LEU A 48 0.11 17.90 12.17
N HIS A 49 -0.99 17.45 11.60
CA HIS A 49 -2.14 18.28 11.25
C HIS A 49 -3.39 17.80 12.00
N ASP A 50 -4.19 18.73 12.51
CA ASP A 50 -5.48 18.37 13.12
C ASP A 50 -6.52 18.05 12.05
N SER A 51 -7.36 17.05 12.32
CA SER A 51 -8.45 16.64 11.42
C SER A 51 -8.00 16.23 10.02
N VAL A 52 -6.84 15.57 9.89
CA VAL A 52 -6.34 15.03 8.63
C VAL A 52 -6.43 13.51 8.59
N THR A 53 -6.97 13.00 7.48
CA THR A 53 -6.95 11.58 7.11
C THR A 53 -6.15 11.41 5.83
N ILE A 54 -5.24 10.45 5.82
CA ILE A 54 -4.52 10.05 4.61
C ILE A 54 -4.67 8.55 4.46
N SER A 55 -5.15 8.11 3.31
CA SER A 55 -5.18 6.70 2.94
C SER A 55 -4.43 6.48 1.63
N CYS A 56 -3.85 5.29 1.50
CA CYS A 56 -3.21 4.84 0.28
C CYS A 56 -3.90 3.56 -0.17
N SER A 57 -4.21 3.47 -1.45
CA SER A 57 -4.83 2.30 -2.06
C SER A 57 -4.15 2.00 -3.38
N ASP A 58 -4.17 0.73 -3.77
CA ASP A 58 -3.69 0.29 -5.06
C ASP A 58 -4.77 -0.50 -5.82
N ARG A 59 -4.70 -0.44 -7.14
CA ARG A 59 -5.49 -1.28 -8.05
C ARG A 59 -4.57 -1.85 -9.11
N LYS A 60 -4.77 -3.12 -9.42
CA LYS A 60 -3.98 -3.84 -10.41
C LYS A 60 -4.93 -4.39 -11.47
N PHE A 61 -4.60 -4.18 -12.74
CA PHE A 61 -5.31 -4.65 -13.92
C PHE A 61 -4.33 -5.39 -14.84
N GLU A 62 -4.82 -6.06 -15.87
CA GLU A 62 -3.95 -6.69 -16.85
C GLU A 62 -3.17 -5.61 -17.63
N GLY A 63 -1.84 -5.69 -17.66
CA GLY A 63 -0.98 -4.73 -18.35
C GLY A 63 -0.82 -3.35 -17.70
N GLU A 64 -1.61 -3.01 -16.68
CA GLU A 64 -1.51 -1.71 -15.98
C GLU A 64 -1.86 -1.77 -14.49
N GLY A 65 -1.38 -0.80 -13.72
CA GLY A 65 -1.72 -0.64 -12.32
C GLY A 65 -1.78 0.82 -11.91
N LEU A 66 -2.39 1.07 -10.75
CA LEU A 66 -2.54 2.39 -10.17
C LEU A 66 -2.27 2.37 -8.68
N ILE A 67 -1.56 3.39 -8.20
CA ILE A 67 -1.48 3.73 -6.78
C ILE A 67 -2.14 5.09 -6.56
N GLN A 68 -2.99 5.19 -5.54
CA GLN A 68 -3.75 6.39 -5.22
C GLN A 68 -3.65 6.72 -3.74
N PHE A 69 -3.39 8.00 -3.46
CA PHE A 69 -3.55 8.60 -2.15
C PHE A 69 -4.88 9.35 -2.11
N ASN A 70 -5.62 9.22 -1.01
CA ASN A 70 -6.75 10.06 -0.67
C ASN A 70 -6.39 10.90 0.55
N ILE A 71 -6.54 12.22 0.44
CA ILE A 71 -6.20 13.18 1.48
C ILE A 71 -7.46 13.94 1.82
N GLU A 72 -7.93 13.80 3.06
CA GLU A 72 -9.01 14.60 3.61
C GLU A 72 -8.40 15.54 4.65
N ALA A 73 -8.47 16.84 4.38
CA ALA A 73 -7.86 17.86 5.23
C ALA A 73 -8.66 19.17 5.16
N PRO A 74 -8.64 19.99 6.23
CA PRO A 74 -9.16 21.34 6.19
C PRO A 74 -8.53 22.19 5.07
N PRO A 75 -9.29 23.13 4.46
CA PRO A 75 -8.75 24.03 3.43
C PRO A 75 -7.53 24.84 3.88
N SER A 76 -7.40 25.10 5.19
CA SER A 76 -6.28 25.85 5.77
C SER A 76 -4.94 25.12 5.72
N CYS A 77 -4.93 23.78 5.68
CA CYS A 77 -3.69 22.99 5.73
C CYS A 77 -3.55 21.99 4.57
N VAL A 78 -4.57 21.77 3.74
CA VAL A 78 -4.54 20.78 2.65
C VAL A 78 -3.34 20.95 1.71
N ARG A 79 -2.94 22.20 1.42
CA ARG A 79 -1.78 22.47 0.57
C ARG A 79 -0.48 21.96 1.20
N ASP A 80 -0.32 22.13 2.49
CA ASP A 80 0.89 21.74 3.19
C ASP A 80 0.91 20.23 3.43
N VAL A 81 -0.24 19.61 3.74
CA VAL A 81 -0.39 18.15 3.78
C VAL A 81 0.01 17.51 2.45
N VAL A 82 -0.46 18.07 1.31
CA VAL A 82 -0.08 17.58 -0.02
C VAL A 82 1.42 17.72 -0.26
N LYS A 83 2.03 18.85 0.11
CA LYS A 83 3.48 19.02 -0.01
C LYS A 83 4.24 18.02 0.85
N ASP A 84 3.80 17.77 2.08
CA ASP A 84 4.42 16.82 3.00
C ASP A 84 4.36 15.40 2.43
N VAL A 85 3.21 14.99 1.88
CA VAL A 85 3.07 13.68 1.21
C VAL A 85 3.99 13.59 0.00
N MET A 86 4.02 14.61 -0.86
CA MET A 86 4.91 14.62 -2.01
C MET A 86 6.39 14.60 -1.62
N ASN A 87 6.76 15.30 -0.55
CA ASN A 87 8.13 15.30 -0.02
C ASN A 87 8.50 13.93 0.56
N LEU A 88 7.58 13.26 1.24
CA LEU A 88 7.78 11.90 1.72
C LEU A 88 8.05 10.92 0.56
N LEU A 89 7.25 11.02 -0.51
CA LEU A 89 7.42 10.16 -1.70
C LEU A 89 8.74 10.45 -2.44
N LYS A 90 9.12 11.73 -2.57
CA LYS A 90 10.39 12.10 -3.22
C LYS A 90 11.63 11.68 -2.42
N ASN A 91 11.53 11.68 -1.10
CA ASN A 91 12.63 11.33 -0.21
C ASN A 91 12.46 9.92 0.38
N PHE A 92 11.75 9.05 -0.34
CA PHE A 92 11.48 7.70 0.07
C PHE A 92 12.78 6.97 0.41
N LYS A 93 12.85 6.44 1.64
CA LYS A 93 13.94 5.61 2.14
C LYS A 93 13.38 4.60 3.13
N ILE A 94 13.72 3.32 2.92
CA ILE A 94 13.39 2.26 3.86
C ILE A 94 14.64 1.86 4.63
N HIS A 95 14.65 2.11 5.95
CA HIS A 95 15.76 1.73 6.81
C HIS A 95 15.66 0.28 7.33
N ASN A 96 14.45 -0.28 7.42
CA ASN A 96 14.18 -1.63 7.93
C ASN A 96 13.48 -2.49 6.87
N LEU A 97 14.11 -2.65 5.71
CA LEU A 97 13.49 -3.31 4.56
C LEU A 97 12.99 -4.73 4.90
N GLN A 98 13.77 -5.49 5.67
CA GLN A 98 13.38 -6.86 6.03
C GLN A 98 12.10 -6.92 6.88
N ASP A 99 11.95 -6.00 7.83
CA ASP A 99 10.73 -5.93 8.65
C ASP A 99 9.50 -5.51 7.84
N ILE A 100 9.70 -4.64 6.84
CA ILE A 100 8.63 -4.22 5.92
C ILE A 100 8.24 -5.38 5.02
N LYS A 101 9.21 -6.12 4.46
CA LYS A 101 8.95 -7.33 3.68
C LYS A 101 8.14 -8.37 4.45
N ASN A 102 8.52 -8.63 5.71
CA ASN A 102 7.79 -9.57 6.56
C ASN A 102 6.35 -9.12 6.79
N ARG A 103 6.14 -7.84 7.12
CA ARG A 103 4.80 -7.26 7.25
C ARG A 103 4.01 -7.28 5.94
N ALA A 104 4.65 -7.08 4.80
CA ALA A 104 3.99 -7.13 3.49
C ALA A 104 3.45 -8.54 3.20
N LYS A 105 4.25 -9.58 3.49
CA LYS A 105 3.80 -10.97 3.40
C LYS A 105 2.62 -11.24 4.35
N GLU A 106 2.72 -10.81 5.60
CA GLU A 106 1.63 -10.96 6.57
C GLU A 106 0.35 -10.23 6.14
N ASN A 107 0.46 -9.04 5.56
CA ASN A 107 -0.68 -8.27 5.07
C ASN A 107 -1.38 -9.00 3.91
N ILE A 108 -0.61 -9.55 2.97
CA ILE A 108 -1.15 -10.39 1.89
C ILE A 108 -1.88 -11.60 2.49
N ILE A 109 -1.23 -12.35 3.38
CA ILE A 109 -1.85 -13.53 4.03
C ILE A 109 -3.14 -13.16 4.79
N ARG A 110 -3.11 -12.07 5.56
CA ARG A 110 -4.29 -11.57 6.29
C ARG A 110 -5.41 -11.14 5.35
N SER A 111 -5.09 -10.48 4.23
CA SER A 111 -6.09 -10.09 3.22
C SER A 111 -6.79 -11.31 2.62
N ILE A 112 -6.06 -12.42 2.42
CA ILE A 112 -6.63 -13.69 1.94
C ILE A 112 -7.60 -14.25 2.98
N ALA A 113 -7.23 -14.21 4.27
CA ALA A 113 -8.05 -14.73 5.36
C ALA A 113 -9.30 -13.87 5.64
N LYS A 114 -9.24 -12.56 5.42
CA LYS A 114 -10.35 -11.61 5.64
C LYS A 114 -11.37 -11.55 4.50
N GLN A 115 -11.06 -12.08 3.31
CA GLN A 115 -12.01 -12.10 2.19
C GLN A 115 -13.12 -13.13 2.45
N HIS A 116 -14.38 -12.68 2.45
CA HIS A 116 -15.54 -13.59 2.45
C HIS A 116 -15.43 -14.61 1.31
N PRO A 117 -15.94 -15.85 1.46
CA PRO A 117 -15.76 -16.93 0.49
C PRO A 117 -16.08 -16.54 -0.97
N ALA A 118 -17.13 -15.74 -1.18
CA ALA A 118 -17.51 -15.23 -2.50
C ALA A 118 -16.53 -14.17 -3.06
N GLY A 119 -15.98 -13.29 -2.21
CA GLY A 119 -14.98 -12.29 -2.61
C GLY A 119 -13.63 -12.92 -2.93
N ASN A 120 -13.26 -13.97 -2.17
CA ASN A 120 -12.04 -14.73 -2.42
C ASN A 120 -12.12 -15.49 -3.75
N ALA A 121 -13.30 -16.03 -4.11
CA ALA A 121 -13.51 -16.66 -5.41
C ALA A 121 -13.38 -15.67 -6.58
N ILE A 122 -13.96 -14.47 -6.50
CA ILE A 122 -13.85 -13.45 -7.56
C ILE A 122 -12.40 -13.00 -7.75
N GLN A 123 -11.71 -12.69 -6.66
CA GLN A 123 -10.33 -12.21 -6.73
C GLN A 123 -9.38 -13.33 -7.18
N ARG A 124 -9.60 -14.57 -6.72
CA ARG A 124 -8.85 -15.74 -7.17
C ARG A 124 -9.10 -16.04 -8.65
N SER A 125 -10.34 -15.85 -9.14
CA SER A 125 -10.63 -15.95 -10.57
C SER A 125 -9.87 -14.91 -11.38
N LYS A 126 -9.84 -13.64 -10.95
CA LYS A 126 -9.05 -12.59 -11.62
C LYS A 126 -7.57 -12.93 -11.70
N GLU A 127 -7.01 -13.46 -10.61
CA GLU A 127 -5.60 -13.90 -10.54
C GLU A 127 -5.32 -15.10 -11.44
N ILE A 128 -6.23 -16.07 -11.50
CA ILE A 128 -6.13 -17.21 -12.41
C ILE A 128 -6.19 -16.75 -13.86
N PHE A 129 -7.11 -15.84 -14.21
CA PHE A 129 -7.24 -15.30 -15.56
C PHE A 129 -6.02 -14.46 -15.97
N ALA A 130 -5.43 -13.71 -15.03
CA ALA A 130 -4.21 -12.93 -15.26
C ALA A 130 -2.91 -13.74 -15.17
N GLY A 131 -2.98 -15.06 -14.94
CA GLY A 131 -1.80 -15.94 -14.86
C GLY A 131 -0.92 -15.76 -13.62
N VAL A 132 -1.30 -14.89 -12.66
CA VAL A 132 -0.48 -14.58 -11.49
C VAL A 132 -0.97 -15.32 -10.26
N LYS A 133 -0.10 -16.18 -9.74
CA LYS A 133 -0.32 -16.87 -8.46
C LYS A 133 0.18 -15.96 -7.35
N ARG A 134 -0.68 -15.59 -6.39
CA ARG A 134 -0.30 -14.83 -5.18
C ARG A 134 0.93 -15.41 -4.46
N ASP A 135 1.10 -16.73 -4.52
CA ASP A 135 2.27 -17.42 -3.96
C ASP A 135 3.59 -17.00 -4.64
N ALA A 136 3.55 -16.68 -5.93
CA ALA A 136 4.70 -16.15 -6.67
C ALA A 136 5.05 -14.73 -6.19
N VAL A 137 4.04 -13.89 -5.91
CA VAL A 137 4.25 -12.55 -5.33
C VAL A 137 4.83 -12.66 -3.92
N LEU A 138 4.31 -13.57 -3.09
CA LEU A 138 4.85 -13.82 -1.75
C LEU A 138 6.34 -14.23 -1.78
N GLY A 139 6.71 -15.12 -2.71
CA GLY A 139 8.12 -15.49 -2.93
C GLY A 139 8.97 -14.36 -3.50
N ALA A 140 8.42 -13.55 -4.40
CA ALA A 140 9.13 -12.43 -5.01
C ALA A 140 9.43 -11.28 -4.01
N ILE A 141 8.66 -11.14 -2.93
CA ILE A 141 8.93 -10.13 -1.89
C ILE A 141 10.32 -10.28 -1.27
N ASP A 142 10.82 -11.52 -1.16
CA ASP A 142 12.16 -11.75 -0.61
C ASP A 142 13.27 -11.13 -1.47
N ASN A 143 13.03 -11.00 -2.78
CA ASN A 143 13.98 -10.44 -3.75
C ASN A 143 13.90 -8.90 -3.89
N VAL A 144 12.93 -8.24 -3.24
CA VAL A 144 12.84 -6.77 -3.28
C VAL A 144 14.10 -6.17 -2.64
N SER A 145 14.73 -5.19 -3.27
CA SER A 145 15.94 -4.55 -2.76
C SER A 145 15.80 -3.03 -2.86
N ASP A 146 16.68 -2.28 -2.18
CA ASP A 146 16.64 -0.81 -2.20
C ASP A 146 16.83 -0.22 -3.61
N GLY A 147 17.42 -0.95 -4.56
CA GLY A 147 17.53 -0.52 -5.96
C GLY A 147 16.27 -0.77 -6.80
N LEU A 148 15.30 -1.50 -6.26
CA LEU A 148 14.02 -1.84 -6.91
C LEU A 148 12.84 -1.04 -6.33
N LEU A 149 13.07 -0.24 -5.28
CA LEU A 149 12.09 0.66 -4.66
C LEU A 149 12.45 2.12 -4.94
#